data_AF-A0A355HBG6-F1
#
_entry.id   AF-A0A355HBG6-F1
#
_cell.length_a   1.000
_cell.length_b   1.000
_cell.length_c   1.000
_cell.angle_alpha   90.00
_cell.angle_beta   90.00
_cell.angle_gamma   90.00
#
_symmetry.space_group_name_H-M   'P 1'
#
loop_
_entity.id
_entity.type
_entity.pdbx_description
1 polymer ?
#
loop_
_entity_poly.entity_id
_entity_poly.type
_entity_poly.pdbx_seq_one_letter_code
_entity_poly.pdbx_strand_id
1 'polypeptide(L)' 'MPVNLRQLAKLLELSPTTVSRALAGYSDVSTKTRNRVRATAKKHN' A
#
# COMPACT_ATOMS: atom_id res chain seq x y z
N MET A 1 -5.10 1.23 -17.69
CA MET A 1 -6.04 0.82 -16.63
C MET A 1 -5.42 1.23 -15.30
N PRO A 2 -6.06 2.09 -14.49
CA PRO A 2 -5.43 2.67 -13.31
C PRO A 2 -5.17 1.58 -12.27
N VAL A 3 -3.95 1.53 -11.77
CA VAL A 3 -3.60 0.64 -10.66
C VAL A 3 -4.29 1.19 -9.42
N ASN A 4 -5.42 0.59 -9.09
CA ASN A 4 -6.19 0.97 -7.92
C ASN A 4 -5.56 0.35 -6.66
N LEU A 5 -5.70 1.04 -5.52
CA LEU A 5 -5.28 0.57 -4.20
C LEU A 5 -5.70 -0.88 -3.90
N ARG A 6 -6.81 -1.36 -4.49
CA ARG A 6 -7.30 -2.73 -4.40
C ARG A 6 -6.34 -3.77 -4.99
N GLN A 7 -5.66 -3.47 -6.09
CA GLN A 7 -4.66 -4.36 -6.69
C GLN A 7 -3.38 -4.41 -5.85
N LEU A 8 -2.93 -3.23 -5.38
CA LEU A 8 -1.82 -3.12 -4.43
C LEU A 8 -2.08 -3.93 -3.16
N ALA A 9 -3.29 -3.80 -2.60
CA ALA A 9 -3.76 -4.59 -1.47
C ALA A 9 -3.68 -6.09 -1.74
N LYS A 10 -4.18 -6.54 -2.90
CA LYS A 10 -4.15 -7.95 -3.29
C LYS A 10 -2.73 -8.49 -3.49
N LEU A 11 -1.83 -7.69 -4.07
CA LEU A 11 -0.41 -8.04 -4.28
C LEU A 11 0.38 -8.12 -2.97
N LEU A 12 0.03 -7.29 -2.00
CA LEU A 12 0.71 -7.21 -0.71
C LEU A 12 0.05 -8.08 0.37
N GLU A 13 -1.05 -8.78 0.02
CA GLU A 13 -1.92 -9.51 0.95
C GLU A 13 -2.41 -8.64 2.12
N LEU A 14 -2.62 -7.36 1.83
CA LEU A 14 -3.10 -6.36 2.78
C LEU A 14 -4.53 -5.96 2.46
N SER A 15 -5.24 -5.42 3.45
CA SER A 15 -6.50 -4.74 3.18
C SER A 15 -6.26 -3.45 2.37
N PRO A 16 -7.16 -3.08 1.44
CA PRO A 16 -7.17 -1.75 0.82
C PRO A 16 -7.13 -0.60 1.84
N THR A 17 -7.73 -0.80 3.01
CA THR A 17 -7.69 0.17 4.11
C THR A 17 -6.29 0.29 4.72
N THR A 18 -5.53 -0.81 4.78
CA THR A 18 -4.14 -0.81 5.25
C THR A 18 -3.21 -0.12 4.26
N VAL A 19 -3.41 -0.33 2.95
CA VAL A 19 -2.65 0.37 1.89
C VAL A 19 -2.95 1.88 1.93
N SER A 20 -4.21 2.26 2.11
CA SER A 20 -4.62 3.67 2.29
C SER A 20 -3.96 4.29 3.53
N ARG A 21 -4.02 3.62 4.68
CA ARG A 21 -3.36 4.08 5.92
C ARG A 21 -1.84 4.15 5.78
N ALA A 22 -1.23 3.18 5.09
CA ALA A 22 0.21 3.17 4.84
C ALA A 22 0.67 4.34 3.94
N LEU A 23 -0.13 4.68 2.92
CA LEU A 23 0.13 5.83 2.05
C LEU A 23 -0.12 7.17 2.76
N ALA A 24 -1.13 7.24 3.62
CA ALA A 24 -1.44 8.41 4.42
C ALA A 24 -0.48 8.63 5.61
N GLY A 25 0.39 7.68 5.92
CA GLY A 25 1.46 7.84 6.91
C GLY A 25 1.09 7.44 8.35
N TYR A 26 0.01 6.68 8.54
CA TYR A 26 -0.43 6.24 9.88
C TYR A 26 0.60 5.32 10.55
N SER A 27 0.84 5.57 11.84
CA SER A 27 1.77 4.82 12.70
C SER A 27 1.33 3.38 13.00
N ASP A 28 0.06 3.04 12.77
CA ASP A 28 -0.49 1.70 12.97
C ASP A 28 0.10 0.65 12.02
N VAL A 29 0.70 1.11 10.91
CA VAL A 29 1.31 0.24 9.91
C VAL A 29 2.81 0.21 10.10
N SER A 30 3.35 -1.00 10.33
CA SER A 30 4.78 -1.26 10.46
C SER A 30 5.57 -0.57 9.34
N THR A 31 6.71 0.03 9.69
CA THR A 31 7.63 0.68 8.75
C THR A 31 8.03 -0.23 7.59
N LYS A 32 8.20 -1.54 7.85
CA LYS A 32 8.49 -2.55 6.84
C LYS A 32 7.37 -2.67 5.80
N THR A 33 6.13 -2.69 6.25
CA THR A 33 4.92 -2.75 5.41
C THR A 33 4.70 -1.44 4.66
N ARG A 34 4.93 -0.30 5.33
CA ARG A 34 4.82 1.04 4.73
C ARG A 34 5.80 1.23 3.57
N ASN A 35 7.05 0.78 3.75
CA ASN A 35 8.06 0.82 2.70
C ASN A 35 7.69 -0.08 1.51
N ARG A 36 7.19 -1.30 1.77
CA ARG A 36 6.69 -2.18 0.70
C ARG A 36 5.54 -1.56 -0.07
N VAL A 37 4.52 -1.04 0.62
CA VAL A 37 3.38 -0.35 0.00
C VAL A 37 3.85 0.83 -0.86
N ARG A 38 4.75 1.67 -0.33
CA ARG A 38 5.25 2.85 -1.03
C ARG A 38 6.11 2.50 -2.25
N ALA A 39 6.92 1.45 -2.16
CA ALA A 39 7.73 0.94 -3.27
C ALA A 39 6.86 0.35 -4.38
N THR A 40 5.87 -0.47 -4.03
CA THR A 40 4.94 -1.05 -5.01
C THR A 40 4.05 0.02 -5.63
N ALA A 41 3.59 1.01 -4.84
CA ALA A 41 2.84 2.16 -5.34
C ALA A 41 3.67 3.00 -6.32
N LYS A 42 4.94 3.27 -6.02
CA LYS A 42 5.86 3.94 -6.97
C LYS A 42 6.10 3.14 -8.26
N LYS A 43 6.11 1.81 -8.19
CA LYS A 43 6.33 0.92 -9.35
C LYS A 43 5.12 0.77 -10.28
N HIS A 44 3.93 1.16 -9.83
CA HIS A 44 2.67 0.98 -10.57
C HIS A 44 1.97 2.30 -10.91
N ASN A 45 2.59 3.43 -10.58
CA ASN A 45 2.16 4.78 -10.96
C ASN A 45 2.74 5.16 -12.31
#